data_AF-A0A087TN32-F1
#
_entry.id   AF-A0A087TN32-F1
#
_cell.length_a   1.000
_cell.length_b   1.000
_cell.length_c   1.000
_cell.angle_alpha   90.00
_cell.angle_beta   90.00
_cell.angle_gamma   90.00
#
_symmetry.space_group_name_H-M   'P 1'
#
loop_
_entity.id
_entity.type
_entity.pdbx_description
1 polymer ?
#
loop_
_entity_poly.entity_id
_entity_poly.type
_entity_poly.pdbx_seq_one_letter_code
_entity_poly.pdbx_strand_id
1 'polypeptide(L)'
;MGMYTSDPTTAERKAKVLLTFWATFTNRIILAKTLWKHADQPIHLALVLSMMIERLSFYVNETSLKAEVEESSREFAEIATSMLDACYEDDPDRAFDVLNEESPEWTYSTAVDIAAQAQNKRFLSHICCQKWLTNEFFGKIKIRDLSWGIFTVPT
;
A
#
# COMPACT_ATOMS: atom_id res chain seq x y z
N MET A 1 -19.33 34.56 -0.20
CA MET A 1 -19.98 33.39 0.42
C MET A 1 -19.14 32.18 0.04
N GLY A 2 -18.38 31.63 0.98
CA GLY A 2 -17.13 30.89 0.71
C GLY A 2 -17.27 29.55 -0.02
N MET A 3 -16.41 29.34 -1.02
CA MET A 3 -16.38 28.21 -1.96
C MET A 3 -15.63 26.97 -1.43
N TYR A 4 -15.99 26.45 -0.26
CA TYR A 4 -15.43 25.19 0.25
C TYR A 4 -16.49 24.35 0.94
N THR A 5 -17.42 23.80 0.16
CA THR A 5 -18.28 22.69 0.62
C THR A 5 -17.71 21.38 0.11
N SER A 6 -16.49 21.03 0.53
CA SER A 6 -16.09 19.63 0.51
C SER A 6 -16.86 18.92 1.61
N ASP A 7 -17.45 17.77 1.31
CA ASP A 7 -18.11 16.92 2.30
C ASP A 7 -17.20 16.78 3.54
N PRO A 8 -17.72 16.98 4.77
CA PRO A 8 -16.91 16.99 5.99
C PRO A 8 -16.10 15.72 6.17
N THR A 9 -16.59 14.56 5.72
CA THR A 9 -15.86 13.30 5.82
C THR A 9 -14.65 13.28 4.88
N THR A 10 -14.81 13.75 3.64
CA THR A 10 -13.69 13.87 2.68
C THR A 10 -12.62 14.85 3.19
N ALA A 11 -13.04 15.96 3.80
CA ALA A 11 -12.11 16.92 4.39
C ALA A 11 -11.31 16.31 5.55
N GLU A 12 -11.98 15.54 6.42
CA GLU A 12 -11.33 14.83 7.53
C GLU A 12 -10.30 13.80 7.03
N ARG A 13 -10.67 12.98 6.04
CA ARG A 13 -9.78 11.97 5.43
C ARG A 13 -8.50 12.62 4.87
N LYS A 14 -8.66 13.70 4.10
CA LYS A 14 -7.53 14.46 3.55
C LYS A 14 -6.67 15.08 4.65
N ALA A 15 -7.27 15.62 5.70
CA ALA A 15 -6.54 16.20 6.83
C ALA A 15 -5.67 15.15 7.54
N LYS A 16 -6.18 13.92 7.77
CA LYS A 16 -5.42 12.82 8.37
C LYS A 16 -4.19 12.46 7.54
N VAL A 17 -4.35 12.32 6.21
CA VAL A 17 -3.23 12.02 5.30
C VAL A 17 -2.20 13.14 5.29
N LEU A 18 -2.64 14.40 5.15
CA LEU A 18 -1.74 15.56 5.14
C LEU A 18 -0.95 15.70 6.45
N LEU A 19 -1.61 15.50 7.59
CA LEU A 19 -0.95 15.55 8.90
C LEU A 19 0.06 14.40 9.05
N THR A 20 -0.24 13.23 8.50
CA THR A 20 0.69 12.09 8.48
C THR A 20 1.92 12.43 7.64
N PHE A 21 1.74 13.00 6.44
CA PHE A 21 2.87 13.45 5.61
C PHE A 21 3.70 14.53 6.31
N TRP A 22 3.06 15.50 6.96
CA TRP A 22 3.78 16.50 7.75
C TRP A 22 4.61 15.86 8.86
N ALA A 23 4.05 14.88 9.59
CA ALA A 23 4.78 14.16 10.63
C ALA A 23 5.99 13.41 10.05
N THR A 24 5.84 12.81 8.87
CA THR A 24 6.93 12.13 8.15
C THR A 24 8.02 13.09 7.69
N PHE A 25 7.67 14.21 7.05
CA PHE A 25 8.64 15.21 6.58
C PHE A 25 9.40 15.89 7.74
N THR A 26 8.80 15.96 8.93
CA THR A 26 9.44 16.50 10.13
C THR A 26 10.18 15.45 10.96
N ASN A 27 10.40 14.25 10.41
CA ASN A 27 11.05 13.10 11.04
C ASN A 27 10.41 12.67 12.39
N ARG A 28 9.10 12.86 12.54
CA ARG A 28 8.32 12.45 13.72
C ARG A 28 7.68 11.08 13.49
N ILE A 29 8.50 10.05 13.30
CA ILE A 29 8.07 8.71 12.84
C ILE A 29 7.04 8.08 13.78
N ILE A 30 7.18 8.23 15.09
CA ILE A 30 6.20 7.70 16.07
C ILE A 30 4.83 8.35 15.87
N LEU A 31 4.79 9.67 15.64
CA LEU A 31 3.54 10.39 15.37
C LEU A 31 2.95 9.96 14.02
N ALA A 32 3.78 9.81 12.98
CA ALA A 32 3.33 9.33 11.68
C ALA A 32 2.69 7.94 11.79
N LYS A 33 3.29 7.00 12.54
CA LYS A 33 2.72 5.67 12.80
C LYS A 33 1.39 5.75 13.55
N THR A 34 1.25 6.65 14.52
CA THR A 34 -0.01 6.85 15.25
C THR A 34 -1.12 7.39 14.34
N LEU A 35 -0.82 8.39 13.52
CA LEU A 35 -1.79 8.98 12.59
C LEU A 35 -2.20 8.00 11.49
N TRP A 36 -1.24 7.21 10.99
CA TRP A 36 -1.45 6.18 9.99
C TRP A 36 -2.52 5.15 10.41
N LYS A 37 -2.56 4.76 11.70
CA LYS A 37 -3.56 3.81 12.23
C LYS A 37 -5.01 4.30 12.09
N HIS A 38 -5.21 5.60 11.92
CA HIS A 38 -6.52 6.22 11.76
C HIS A 38 -6.85 6.54 10.29
N ALA A 39 -6.01 6.12 9.34
CA ALA A 39 -6.27 6.28 7.93
C ALA A 39 -7.27 5.24 7.43
N ASP A 40 -8.14 5.65 6.51
CA ASP A 40 -9.17 4.79 5.93
C ASP A 40 -8.57 3.74 4.97
N GLN A 41 -7.47 4.10 4.30
CA GLN A 41 -6.73 3.22 3.39
C GLN A 41 -5.29 3.06 3.91
N PRO A 42 -5.10 2.30 5.00
CA PRO A 42 -3.81 2.20 5.69
C PRO A 42 -2.74 1.51 4.84
N ILE A 43 -3.08 0.48 4.05
CA ILE A 43 -2.10 -0.17 3.15
C ILE A 43 -1.56 0.82 2.11
N HIS A 44 -2.45 1.56 1.43
CA HIS A 44 -2.08 2.59 0.46
C HIS A 44 -1.18 3.66 1.09
N LEU A 45 -1.59 4.20 2.25
CA LEU A 45 -0.81 5.21 2.95
C LEU A 45 0.57 4.70 3.38
N ALA A 46 0.67 3.47 3.89
CA ALA A 46 1.97 2.89 4.28
C ALA A 46 2.93 2.75 3.09
N LEU A 47 2.43 2.32 1.92
CA LEU A 47 3.24 2.24 0.70
C LEU A 47 3.72 3.62 0.26
N VAL A 48 2.85 4.63 0.28
CA VAL A 48 3.22 6.01 -0.06
C VAL A 48 4.25 6.56 0.92
N LEU A 49 4.07 6.34 2.22
CA LEU A 49 5.02 6.76 3.25
C LEU A 49 6.39 6.11 3.05
N SER A 50 6.42 4.81 2.80
CA SER A 50 7.67 4.08 2.51
C SER A 50 8.42 4.69 1.32
N MET A 51 7.71 4.92 0.21
CA MET A 51 8.27 5.56 -1.00
C MET A 51 8.74 7.00 -0.74
N MET A 52 7.98 7.79 0.00
CA MET A 52 8.34 9.17 0.33
C MET A 52 9.60 9.23 1.20
N ILE A 53 9.66 8.39 2.23
CA ILE A 53 10.80 8.35 3.17
C ILE A 53 12.05 7.85 2.45
N GLU A 54 11.93 6.84 1.58
CA GLU A 54 13.04 6.38 0.74
C GLU A 54 13.58 7.51 -0.14
N ARG A 55 12.69 8.25 -0.80
CA ARG A 55 13.10 9.39 -1.64
C ARG A 55 13.72 10.52 -0.82
N LEU A 56 13.26 10.75 0.41
CA LEU A 56 13.85 11.73 1.32
C LEU A 56 15.26 11.34 1.75
N SER A 57 15.55 10.05 1.93
CA SER A 57 16.87 9.58 2.34
C SER A 57 17.98 9.98 1.35
N PHE A 58 17.65 10.15 0.06
CA PHE A 58 18.59 10.62 -0.96
C PHE A 58 19.06 12.07 -0.76
N TYR A 59 18.30 12.88 -0.01
CA TYR A 59 18.64 14.28 0.29
C TYR A 59 19.32 14.44 1.66
N VAL A 60 19.45 13.36 2.42
CA VAL A 60 20.11 13.38 3.74
C VAL A 60 21.60 13.14 3.56
N ASN A 61 22.41 14.14 3.94
CA ASN A 61 23.87 14.07 3.85
C ASN A 61 24.53 13.38 5.05
N GLU A 62 23.89 13.40 6.21
CA GLU A 62 24.41 12.79 7.44
C GLU A 62 24.14 11.27 7.42
N THR A 63 25.21 10.47 7.49
CA THR A 63 25.12 9.00 7.35
C THR A 63 24.27 8.34 8.42
N SER A 64 24.38 8.77 9.68
CA SER A 64 23.57 8.28 10.81
C SER A 64 22.09 8.52 10.55
N LEU A 65 21.72 9.78 10.28
CA LEU A 65 20.35 10.16 9.99
C LEU A 65 19.81 9.45 8.75
N LYS A 66 20.62 9.29 7.71
CA LYS A 66 20.22 8.56 6.50
C LYS A 66 19.86 7.11 6.81
N ALA A 67 20.66 6.43 7.63
CA ALA A 67 20.37 5.05 8.03
C ALA A 67 19.05 4.93 8.82
N GLU A 68 18.77 5.88 9.72
CA GLU A 68 17.50 5.95 10.47
C GLU A 68 16.29 6.18 9.55
N VAL A 69 16.43 7.07 8.57
CA VAL A 69 15.39 7.35 7.56
C VAL A 69 15.14 6.12 6.67
N GLU A 70 16.19 5.46 6.19
CA GLU A 70 16.08 4.23 5.41
C GLU A 70 15.43 3.09 6.22
N GLU A 71 15.76 2.96 7.50
CA GLU A 71 15.11 2.01 8.41
C GLU A 71 13.62 2.31 8.53
N SER A 72 13.25 3.58 8.75
CA SER A 72 11.84 4.01 8.81
C SER A 72 11.08 3.71 7.52
N SER A 73 11.72 3.88 6.36
CA SER A 73 11.11 3.51 5.06
C SER A 73 10.83 2.02 4.97
N ARG A 74 11.80 1.17 5.40
CA ARG A 74 11.63 -0.28 5.45
C ARG A 74 10.51 -0.69 6.41
N GLU A 75 10.43 -0.09 7.59
CA GLU A 75 9.37 -0.36 8.55
C GLU A 75 7.98 -0.10 7.96
N PHE A 76 7.77 1.00 7.22
CA PHE A 76 6.49 1.26 6.56
C PHE A 76 6.19 0.26 5.43
N ALA A 77 7.20 -0.19 4.68
CA ALA A 77 7.04 -1.26 3.70
C ALA A 77 6.62 -2.59 4.36
N GLU A 78 7.20 -2.90 5.52
CA GLU A 78 6.84 -4.08 6.31
C GLU A 78 5.42 -3.98 6.85
N ILE A 79 5.05 -2.83 7.41
CA ILE A 79 3.69 -2.55 7.89
C ILE A 79 2.66 -2.78 6.77
N ALA A 80 2.90 -2.26 5.56
CA ALA A 80 2.02 -2.48 4.42
C ALA A 80 1.87 -3.96 4.07
N THR A 81 2.99 -4.70 4.06
CA THR A 81 3.01 -6.14 3.73
C THR A 81 2.31 -6.97 4.80
N SER A 82 2.60 -6.73 6.08
CA SER A 82 1.97 -7.44 7.20
C SER A 82 0.48 -7.14 7.30
N MET A 83 0.04 -5.94 6.92
CA MET A 83 -1.38 -5.63 6.90
C MET A 83 -2.10 -6.36 5.76
N LEU A 84 -1.47 -6.48 4.58
CA LEU A 84 -2.00 -7.30 3.50
C LEU A 84 -2.05 -8.78 3.88
N ASP A 85 -1.01 -9.28 4.55
CA ASP A 85 -0.93 -10.65 5.05
C ASP A 85 -2.08 -10.94 6.02
N ALA A 86 -2.27 -10.08 7.02
CA ALA A 86 -3.38 -10.20 7.97
C ALA A 86 -4.76 -10.10 7.31
N CYS A 87 -4.94 -9.22 6.32
CA CYS A 87 -6.18 -9.15 5.55
C CYS A 87 -6.44 -10.43 4.75
N TYR A 88 -5.39 -11.01 4.15
CA TYR A 88 -5.49 -12.22 3.33
C TYR A 88 -5.71 -13.48 4.18
N GLU A 89 -5.14 -13.54 5.39
CA GLU A 89 -5.41 -14.60 6.37
C GLU A 89 -6.85 -14.56 6.90
N ASP A 90 -7.41 -13.36 7.10
CA ASP A 90 -8.79 -13.17 7.56
C ASP A 90 -9.82 -13.50 6.46
N ASP A 91 -9.68 -12.85 5.29
CA ASP A 91 -10.59 -13.04 4.15
C ASP A 91 -9.87 -12.74 2.82
N PRO A 92 -9.51 -13.79 2.05
CA PRO A 92 -8.86 -13.63 0.75
C PRO A 92 -9.64 -12.78 -0.25
N ASP A 93 -10.97 -12.85 -0.26
CA ASP A 93 -11.78 -12.10 -1.22
C ASP A 93 -11.77 -10.60 -0.88
N ARG A 94 -11.87 -10.25 0.40
CA ARG A 94 -11.73 -8.86 0.86
C ARG A 94 -10.32 -8.31 0.63
N ALA A 95 -9.28 -9.14 0.81
CA ALA A 95 -7.91 -8.74 0.47
C ALA A 95 -7.76 -8.43 -1.02
N PHE A 96 -8.42 -9.18 -1.89
CA PHE A 96 -8.49 -8.90 -3.32
C PHE A 96 -9.25 -7.60 -3.63
N ASP A 97 -10.33 -7.31 -2.91
CA ASP A 97 -11.05 -6.04 -3.06
C ASP A 97 -10.14 -4.85 -2.74
N VAL A 98 -9.36 -4.93 -1.66
CA VAL A 98 -8.37 -3.89 -1.30
C VAL A 98 -7.31 -3.70 -2.39
N LEU A 99 -6.89 -4.77 -3.06
CA LEU A 99 -5.94 -4.68 -4.19
C LEU A 99 -6.58 -4.11 -5.47
N ASN A 100 -7.89 -4.27 -5.66
CA ASN A 100 -8.64 -3.72 -6.79
C ASN A 100 -9.15 -2.29 -6.54
N GLU A 101 -9.15 -1.83 -5.29
CA GLU A 101 -9.77 -0.56 -4.91
C GLU A 101 -9.00 0.62 -5.54
N GLU A 102 -9.65 1.32 -6.46
CA GLU A 102 -9.19 2.61 -6.97
C GLU A 102 -9.70 3.74 -6.07
N SER A 103 -8.79 4.59 -5.61
CA SER A 103 -9.12 5.66 -4.68
C SER A 103 -8.92 7.05 -5.29
N PRO A 104 -9.93 7.95 -5.26
CA PRO A 104 -9.76 9.34 -5.66
C PRO A 104 -8.65 10.05 -4.86
N GLU A 105 -8.44 9.65 -3.61
CA GLU A 105 -7.39 10.16 -2.74
C GLU A 105 -5.98 9.83 -3.25
N TRP A 106 -5.84 8.77 -4.05
CA TRP A 106 -4.58 8.30 -4.61
C TRP A 106 -4.53 8.41 -6.14
N THR A 107 -5.21 9.41 -6.73
CA THR A 107 -5.26 9.61 -8.20
C THR A 107 -5.79 8.37 -8.94
N TYR A 108 -6.80 7.70 -8.37
CA TYR A 108 -7.37 6.46 -8.91
C TYR A 108 -6.33 5.33 -9.09
N SER A 109 -5.27 5.34 -8.28
CA SER A 109 -4.30 4.24 -8.24
C SER A 109 -4.71 3.17 -7.23
N THR A 110 -4.48 1.91 -7.57
CA THR A 110 -4.63 0.78 -6.64
C THR A 110 -3.44 0.64 -5.71
N ALA A 111 -3.56 -0.17 -4.66
CA ALA A 111 -2.42 -0.53 -3.81
C ALA A 111 -1.27 -1.17 -4.60
N VAL A 112 -1.59 -1.95 -5.65
CA VAL A 112 -0.59 -2.59 -6.52
C VAL A 112 0.13 -1.56 -7.38
N ASP A 113 -0.58 -0.58 -7.93
CA ASP A 113 0.02 0.52 -8.71
C ASP A 113 0.98 1.34 -7.84
N ILE A 114 0.57 1.67 -6.62
CA ILE A 114 1.41 2.40 -5.68
C ILE A 114 2.64 1.57 -5.30
N ALA A 115 2.47 0.28 -5.01
CA ALA A 115 3.59 -0.61 -4.69
C ALA A 115 4.59 -0.73 -5.86
N ALA A 116 4.09 -0.78 -7.09
CA ALA A 116 4.92 -0.78 -8.30
C ALA A 116 5.69 0.55 -8.47
N GLN A 117 5.03 1.69 -8.28
CA GLN A 117 5.68 3.01 -8.31
C GLN A 117 6.73 3.18 -7.20
N ALA A 118 6.48 2.59 -6.04
CA ALA A 118 7.38 2.54 -4.89
C ALA A 118 8.50 1.50 -5.05
N GLN A 119 8.52 0.70 -6.12
CA GLN A 119 9.41 -0.44 -6.30
C GLN A 119 9.44 -1.39 -5.08
N ASN A 120 8.32 -1.52 -4.37
CA ASN A 120 8.21 -2.34 -3.17
C ASN A 120 8.08 -3.82 -3.56
N LYS A 121 9.21 -4.45 -3.89
CA LYS A 121 9.30 -5.84 -4.34
C LYS A 121 8.72 -6.83 -3.34
N ARG A 122 8.88 -6.56 -2.03
CA ARG A 122 8.38 -7.44 -0.97
C ARG A 122 6.85 -7.49 -0.99
N PHE A 123 6.20 -6.33 -1.03
CA PHE A 123 4.74 -6.25 -1.14
C PHE A 123 4.24 -6.92 -2.44
N LEU A 124 4.91 -6.66 -3.57
CA LEU A 124 4.52 -7.26 -4.85
C LEU A 124 4.71 -8.78 -4.86
N SER A 125 5.75 -9.31 -4.22
CA SER A 125 6.01 -10.75 -4.11
C SER A 125 5.05 -11.50 -3.18
N HIS A 126 4.20 -10.79 -2.44
CA HIS A 126 3.22 -11.39 -1.55
C HIS A 126 2.27 -12.31 -2.32
N ILE A 127 1.89 -13.46 -1.73
CA ILE A 127 1.08 -14.47 -2.44
C ILE A 127 -0.30 -13.92 -2.87
N CYS A 128 -0.90 -13.03 -2.06
CA CYS A 128 -2.13 -12.34 -2.43
C CYS A 128 -1.93 -11.50 -3.71
N CYS A 129 -0.86 -10.71 -3.78
CA CYS A 129 -0.53 -9.91 -4.96
C CYS A 129 -0.25 -10.78 -6.19
N GLN A 130 0.49 -11.89 -6.03
CA GLN A 130 0.81 -12.79 -7.14
C GLN A 130 -0.44 -13.48 -7.69
N LYS A 131 -1.33 -13.95 -6.81
CA LYS A 131 -2.62 -14.53 -7.24
C LYS A 131 -3.52 -13.48 -7.89
N TRP A 132 -3.55 -12.27 -7.34
CA TRP A 132 -4.30 -11.15 -7.91
C TRP A 132 -3.78 -10.79 -9.31
N LEU A 133 -2.46 -10.60 -9.48
CA LEU A 133 -1.82 -10.33 -10.76
C LEU A 133 -2.09 -11.43 -11.79
N THR A 134 -2.04 -12.69 -11.35
CA THR A 134 -2.35 -13.84 -12.19
C THR A 134 -3.80 -13.80 -12.68
N ASN A 135 -4.74 -13.53 -11.77
CA ASN A 135 -6.15 -13.44 -12.11
C ASN A 135 -6.45 -12.25 -13.05
N GLU A 136 -5.81 -11.10 -12.82
CA GLU A 136 -5.94 -9.94 -13.70
C GLU A 136 -5.35 -10.21 -15.09
N PHE A 137 -4.20 -10.87 -15.16
CA PHE A 137 -3.58 -11.29 -16.43
C PHE A 137 -4.47 -12.26 -17.23
N PHE A 138 -5.14 -13.20 -16.57
CA PHE A 138 -6.09 -14.10 -17.22
C PHE A 138 -7.47 -13.46 -17.47
N GLY A 139 -7.64 -12.16 -17.25
CA GLY A 139 -8.89 -11.45 -17.50
C GLY A 139 -10.03 -11.91 -16.60
N LYS A 140 -9.72 -12.30 -15.36
CA LYS A 140 -10.67 -12.84 -14.36
C LYS A 140 -11.34 -14.15 -14.81
N ILE A 141 -10.74 -14.85 -15.77
CA ILE A 141 -11.21 -16.16 -16.25
C ILE A 141 -10.71 -17.23 -15.28
N LYS A 142 -11.65 -17.89 -14.59
CA LYS A 142 -11.33 -19.08 -13.79
C LYS A 142 -11.13 -20.27 -14.73
N ILE A 143 -9.88 -20.63 -15.00
CA ILE A 143 -9.55 -21.89 -15.67
C ILE A 143 -9.98 -23.01 -14.72
N ARG A 144 -11.05 -23.73 -15.07
CA ARG A 144 -11.34 -25.00 -14.40
C ARG A 144 -10.24 -25.96 -14.79
N ASP A 145 -9.61 -26.59 -13.79
CA ASP A 145 -8.78 -27.77 -14.01
C ASP A 145 -9.67 -28.86 -14.62
N LEU A 146 -9.71 -28.89 -15.94
CA LEU A 146 -10.20 -30.04 -16.67
C LEU A 146 -9.08 -31.06 -16.54
N SER A 147 -9.18 -31.92 -15.52
CA SER A 147 -8.44 -33.17 -15.50
C SER A 147 -8.93 -34.01 -16.67
N TRP A 148 -8.42 -33.73 -17.87
CA TRP A 148 -8.47 -34.66 -18.98
C TRP A 148 -7.61 -35.83 -18.53
N GLY A 149 -8.28 -36.86 -18.01
CA GLY A 149 -7.64 -38.03 -17.42
C GLY A 149 -6.39 -38.39 -18.22
N ILE A 150 -5.25 -38.43 -17.51
CA ILE A 150 -3.87 -38.70 -17.96
C ILE A 150 -2.95 -37.45 -18.11
N PHE A 151 -3.44 -36.21 -18.25
CA PHE A 151 -2.53 -35.04 -18.33
C PHE A 151 -2.80 -34.02 -17.21
N THR A 152 -2.03 -34.11 -16.13
CA THR A 152 -1.90 -33.05 -15.13
C THR A 152 -0.73 -32.16 -15.52
N VAL A 153 -1.01 -30.90 -15.87
CA VAL A 153 0.04 -29.87 -16.01
C VAL A 153 0.44 -29.45 -14.60
N PRO A 154 1.72 -29.54 -14.19
CA PRO A 154 2.13 -29.03 -12.91
C PRO A 154 2.09 -27.50 -12.97
N THR A 155 1.31 -26.89 -12.08
CA THR A 155 1.48 -25.48 -11.70
C THR A 155 2.46 -25.40 -10.55
#